data_AF-A0AAV4EX40-F1
#
_entry.id   AF-A0AAV4EX40-F1
#
_cell.length_a   1.000
_cell.length_b   1.000
_cell.length_c   1.000
_cell.angle_alpha   90.00
_cell.angle_beta   90.00
_cell.angle_gamma   90.00
#
_symmetry.space_group_name_H-M   'P 1'
#
loop_
_entity.id
_entity.type
_entity.pdbx_description
1 polymer ?
#
loop_
_entity_poly.entity_id
_entity_poly.type
_entity_poly.pdbx_seq_one_letter_code
_entity_poly.pdbx_strand_id
1 'polypeptide(L)'
;MSTREEIVQQADLLGYRGEKREEYLKQEFKVLAERAVIARKEKLEAERAATIELEKMRLETWMKMLQAKIQAGIVKEETVGIASRFNDTSAKHPKLPHLQDEKDDLDIWLTIFERFAESNSWSRDKWSSSLCALLTGRALDCYGRLSSEQAQDYDKVKQALMKRYDLTKDGYRRKFRSCKPAEGESPDMFIVRIVTYLDSWIELSRTEKSYEKLKDLIVREQFMDACPEDLATSLREKDLPRLE
;
A
#
# COMPACT_ATOMS: atom_id res chain seq x y z
N MET A 1 -36.77 -5.14 -0.83
CA MET A 1 -35.89 -6.20 -1.37
C MET A 1 -36.38 -7.49 -0.77
N SER A 2 -36.75 -8.49 -1.57
CA SER A 2 -37.29 -9.74 -1.02
C SER A 2 -36.20 -10.55 -0.32
N THR A 3 -36.35 -10.67 0.98
CA THR A 3 -35.64 -11.56 1.90
C THR A 3 -35.98 -13.02 1.61
N ARG A 4 -35.18 -13.92 2.19
CA ARG A 4 -35.43 -15.37 2.12
C ARG A 4 -36.86 -15.73 2.56
N GLU A 5 -37.38 -15.03 3.57
CA GLU A 5 -38.71 -15.22 4.12
C GLU A 5 -39.80 -14.73 3.17
N GLU A 6 -39.60 -13.58 2.51
CA GLU A 6 -40.55 -13.07 1.51
C GLU A 6 -40.65 -14.00 0.29
N ILE A 7 -39.55 -14.64 -0.14
CA ILE A 7 -39.57 -15.62 -1.25
C ILE A 7 -40.40 -16.86 -0.87
N VAL A 8 -40.30 -17.31 0.38
CA VAL A 8 -41.09 -18.46 0.87
C VAL A 8 -42.58 -18.10 0.97
N GLN A 9 -42.89 -16.92 1.52
CA GLN A 9 -44.26 -16.43 1.61
C GLN A 9 -44.89 -16.21 0.22
N GLN A 10 -44.11 -15.73 -0.75
CA GLN A 10 -44.54 -15.56 -2.13
C GLN A 10 -44.90 -16.89 -2.78
N ALA A 11 -44.12 -17.95 -2.54
CA ALA A 11 -44.40 -19.29 -3.05
C ALA A 11 -45.71 -19.86 -2.48
N ASP A 12 -45.98 -19.59 -1.20
CA ASP A 12 -47.20 -20.03 -0.52
C ASP A 12 -48.44 -19.21 -0.99
N LEU A 13 -48.28 -17.90 -1.22
CA LEU A 13 -49.30 -17.01 -1.80
C LEU A 13 -49.68 -17.39 -3.24
N LEU A 14 -48.70 -17.84 -4.04
CA LEU A 14 -48.92 -18.34 -5.40
C LEU A 14 -49.51 -19.75 -5.43
N GLY A 15 -49.70 -20.39 -4.27
CA GLY A 15 -50.30 -21.72 -4.14
C GLY A 15 -49.43 -22.84 -4.70
N TYR A 16 -48.13 -22.63 -4.88
CA TYR A 16 -47.22 -23.66 -5.38
C TYR A 16 -47.06 -24.78 -4.34
N ARG A 17 -47.13 -26.04 -4.78
CA ARG A 17 -46.91 -27.23 -3.94
C ARG A 17 -46.04 -28.25 -4.67
N GLY A 18 -45.41 -29.14 -3.89
CA GLY A 18 -44.55 -30.21 -4.41
C GLY A 18 -43.38 -29.67 -5.24
N GLU A 19 -43.04 -30.36 -6.32
CA GLU A 19 -41.93 -30.01 -7.22
C GLU A 19 -42.00 -28.57 -7.75
N LYS A 20 -43.20 -28.06 -8.03
CA LYS A 20 -43.38 -26.69 -8.54
C LYS A 20 -42.97 -25.62 -7.52
N ARG A 21 -43.13 -25.90 -6.22
CA ARG A 21 -42.67 -25.03 -5.14
C ARG A 21 -41.16 -25.09 -4.99
N GLU A 22 -40.58 -26.29 -5.07
CA GLU A 22 -39.13 -26.47 -4.96
C GLU A 22 -38.38 -25.81 -6.12
N GLU A 23 -38.86 -25.96 -7.36
CA GLU A 23 -38.27 -25.32 -8.55
C GLU A 23 -38.30 -23.79 -8.41
N TYR A 24 -39.43 -23.22 -7.99
CA TYR A 24 -39.58 -21.79 -7.78
C TYR A 24 -38.61 -21.25 -6.71
N LEU A 25 -38.57 -21.89 -5.53
CA LEU A 25 -37.67 -21.49 -4.45
C LEU A 25 -36.20 -21.61 -4.86
N LYS A 26 -35.84 -22.67 -5.60
CA LYS A 26 -34.48 -22.89 -6.10
C LYS A 26 -34.05 -21.80 -7.07
N GLN A 27 -34.93 -21.39 -7.99
CA GLN A 27 -34.65 -20.30 -8.93
C GLN A 27 -34.51 -18.95 -8.21
N GLU A 28 -35.46 -18.59 -7.35
CA GLU A 28 -35.44 -17.31 -6.64
C GLU A 28 -34.26 -17.20 -5.67
N PHE A 29 -33.92 -18.27 -4.94
CA PHE A 29 -32.73 -18.27 -4.09
C PHE A 29 -31.43 -18.21 -4.89
N LYS A 30 -31.37 -18.81 -6.08
CA LYS A 30 -30.22 -18.66 -6.97
C LYS A 30 -30.05 -17.21 -7.41
N VAL A 31 -31.14 -16.55 -7.82
CA VAL A 31 -31.12 -15.13 -8.20
C VAL A 31 -30.74 -14.24 -7.01
N LEU A 32 -31.26 -14.52 -5.81
CA LEU A 32 -30.90 -13.80 -4.59
C LEU A 32 -29.41 -13.96 -4.26
N ALA A 33 -28.85 -15.16 -4.41
CA ALA A 33 -27.44 -15.44 -4.17
C ALA A 33 -26.53 -14.73 -5.18
N GLU A 34 -26.87 -14.80 -6.48
CA GLU A 34 -26.12 -14.10 -7.54
C GLU A 34 -26.11 -12.58 -7.33
N ARG A 35 -27.27 -12.00 -6.96
CA ARG A 35 -27.36 -10.57 -6.62
C ARG A 35 -26.54 -10.20 -5.38
N ALA A 36 -26.52 -11.05 -4.35
CA ALA A 36 -25.72 -10.82 -3.16
C ALA A 36 -24.21 -10.83 -3.45
N VAL A 37 -23.76 -11.71 -4.36
CA VAL A 37 -22.36 -11.74 -4.82
C VAL A 37 -22.01 -10.46 -5.59
N ILE A 38 -22.89 -10.01 -6.50
CA ILE A 38 -22.70 -8.77 -7.25
C ILE A 38 -22.62 -7.57 -6.30
N ALA A 39 -23.58 -7.43 -5.39
CA ALA A 39 -23.61 -6.33 -4.42
C ALA A 39 -22.36 -6.31 -3.52
N ARG A 40 -21.87 -7.48 -3.11
CA ARG A 40 -20.61 -7.59 -2.34
C ARG A 40 -19.41 -7.15 -3.16
N LYS A 41 -19.34 -7.52 -4.43
CA LYS A 41 -18.27 -7.11 -5.34
C LYS A 41 -18.28 -5.60 -5.58
N GLU A 42 -19.45 -5.03 -5.86
CA GLU A 42 -19.64 -3.58 -6.03
C GLU A 42 -19.25 -2.81 -4.77
N LYS A 43 -19.64 -3.30 -3.58
CA LYS A 43 -19.25 -2.68 -2.31
C LYS A 43 -17.73 -2.67 -2.12
N LEU A 44 -17.06 -3.79 -2.42
CA LEU A 44 -15.60 -3.88 -2.33
C LEU A 44 -14.90 -2.96 -3.34
N GLU A 45 -15.42 -2.87 -4.56
CA GLU A 45 -14.90 -1.96 -5.58
C GLU A 45 -15.11 -0.49 -5.18
N ALA A 46 -16.26 -0.16 -4.60
CA ALA A 46 -16.55 1.17 -4.07
C ALA A 46 -15.63 1.53 -2.88
N GLU A 47 -15.38 0.61 -1.95
CA GLU A 47 -14.44 0.80 -0.84
C GLU A 47 -13.01 1.01 -1.33
N ARG A 48 -12.57 0.25 -2.35
CA ARG A 48 -11.26 0.45 -2.99
C ARG A 48 -11.18 1.79 -3.70
N ALA A 49 -12.22 2.15 -4.46
CA ALA A 49 -12.29 3.44 -5.14
C ALA A 49 -12.25 4.58 -4.13
N ALA A 50 -13.00 4.48 -3.03
CA ALA A 50 -12.99 5.47 -1.95
C ALA A 50 -11.62 5.57 -1.27
N THR A 51 -10.92 4.45 -1.07
CA THR A 51 -9.57 4.43 -0.51
C THR A 51 -8.58 5.13 -1.45
N ILE A 52 -8.60 4.78 -2.74
CA ILE A 52 -7.76 5.41 -3.76
C ILE A 52 -8.06 6.90 -3.88
N GLU A 53 -9.35 7.28 -3.83
CA GLU A 53 -9.77 8.67 -3.92
C GLU A 53 -9.35 9.48 -2.69
N LEU A 54 -9.49 8.91 -1.49
CA LEU A 54 -9.00 9.52 -0.26
C LEU A 54 -7.47 9.72 -0.32
N GLU A 55 -6.74 8.72 -0.83
CA GLU A 55 -5.29 8.79 -0.98
C GLU A 55 -4.89 9.87 -1.99
N LYS A 56 -5.60 9.97 -3.12
CA LYS A 56 -5.44 11.05 -4.10
C LYS A 56 -5.74 12.42 -3.50
N MET A 57 -6.85 12.57 -2.77
CA MET A 57 -7.20 13.83 -2.12
C MET A 57 -6.18 14.25 -1.07
N ARG A 58 -5.67 13.30 -0.27
CA ARG A 58 -4.59 13.54 0.69
C ARG A 58 -3.34 14.05 -0.02
N LEU A 59 -2.96 13.35 -1.09
CA LEU A 59 -1.79 13.67 -1.91
C LEU A 59 -1.92 15.06 -2.56
N GLU A 60 -3.09 15.39 -3.13
CA GLU A 60 -3.38 16.70 -3.71
C GLU A 60 -3.36 17.82 -2.67
N THR A 61 -3.98 17.58 -1.50
CA THR A 61 -4.01 18.54 -0.40
C THR A 61 -2.60 18.81 0.11
N TRP A 62 -1.78 17.76 0.22
CA TRP A 62 -0.38 17.89 0.60
C TRP A 62 0.42 18.66 -0.46
N MET A 63 0.25 18.35 -1.74
CA MET A 63 0.90 19.09 -2.84
C MET A 63 0.51 20.57 -2.85
N LYS A 64 -0.77 20.91 -2.61
CA LYS A 64 -1.22 22.31 -2.47
C LYS A 64 -0.59 23.00 -1.27
N MET A 65 -0.56 22.34 -0.11
CA MET A 65 0.09 22.87 1.09
C MET A 65 1.59 23.08 0.86
N LEU A 66 2.25 22.13 0.20
CA LEU A 66 3.64 22.24 -0.17
C LEU A 66 3.87 23.44 -1.09
N GLN A 67 3.09 23.56 -2.16
CA GLN A 67 3.21 24.65 -3.11
C GLN A 67 3.02 26.01 -2.42
N ALA A 68 2.07 26.10 -1.48
CA ALA A 68 1.89 27.29 -0.64
C ALA A 68 3.09 27.56 0.28
N LYS A 69 3.68 26.53 0.92
CA LYS A 69 4.90 26.67 1.75
C LYS A 69 6.11 27.15 0.94
N ILE A 70 6.26 26.65 -0.29
CA ILE A 70 7.29 27.10 -1.23
C ILE A 70 7.07 28.57 -1.61
N GLN A 71 5.82 28.93 -1.96
CA GLN A 71 5.47 30.31 -2.33
C GLN A 71 5.65 31.30 -1.17
N ALA A 72 5.43 30.84 0.07
CA ALA A 72 5.60 31.62 1.28
C ALA A 72 7.05 31.65 1.82
N GLY A 73 7.99 30.93 1.19
CA GLY A 73 9.39 30.89 1.64
C GLY A 73 9.60 30.22 3.01
N ILE A 74 8.62 29.42 3.47
CA ILE A 74 8.66 28.75 4.79
C ILE A 74 9.59 27.53 4.79
N VAL A 75 9.85 26.94 3.61
CA VAL A 75 10.89 25.92 3.46
C VAL A 75 12.24 26.63 3.61
N LYS A 76 12.76 26.64 4.83
CA LYS A 76 14.04 27.25 5.16
C LYS A 76 15.19 26.35 4.70
N GLU A 77 16.11 26.99 4.00
CA GLU A 77 17.40 26.49 3.59
C GLU A 77 18.34 26.45 4.82
N GLU A 78 18.08 25.55 5.77
CA GLU A 78 18.86 25.38 7.02
C GLU A 78 18.98 23.85 7.25
N THR A 79 20.13 23.15 7.21
CA THR A 79 21.55 23.52 7.36
C THR A 79 22.50 22.49 6.71
N VAL A 80 23.44 23.00 5.92
CA VAL A 80 24.89 22.69 5.77
C VAL A 80 25.43 21.33 6.26
N GLY A 81 26.18 20.63 5.38
CA GLY A 81 27.17 19.65 5.85
C GLY A 81 27.95 18.81 4.84
N ILE A 82 27.41 18.48 3.65
CA ILE A 82 28.11 17.57 2.70
C ILE A 82 28.11 18.08 1.24
N ALA A 83 27.43 19.20 0.96
CA ALA A 83 27.27 19.71 -0.41
C ALA A 83 28.50 20.40 -1.03
N SER A 84 29.69 20.37 -0.39
CA SER A 84 30.89 21.03 -0.93
C SER A 84 31.68 20.20 -1.96
N ARG A 85 31.22 19.01 -2.38
CA ARG A 85 31.95 18.21 -3.38
C ARG A 85 31.28 18.09 -4.76
N PHE A 86 30.10 18.68 -4.95
CA PHE A 86 29.41 18.67 -6.23
C PHE A 86 28.97 20.09 -6.61
N ASN A 87 29.94 20.97 -6.80
CA ASN A 87 29.71 22.25 -7.45
C ASN A 87 30.08 22.06 -8.92
N ASP A 88 29.09 21.79 -9.77
CA ASP A 88 28.86 22.48 -11.06
C ASP A 88 27.69 21.78 -11.80
N THR A 89 26.57 22.48 -11.90
CA THR A 89 25.56 22.45 -12.99
C THR A 89 24.24 22.99 -12.44
N SER A 90 23.60 23.84 -13.25
CA SER A 90 22.45 24.71 -12.97
C SER A 90 21.11 24.06 -12.57
N ALA A 91 21.11 22.91 -11.90
CA ALA A 91 19.90 22.33 -11.35
C ALA A 91 19.51 23.05 -10.06
N LYS A 92 18.54 23.97 -10.15
CA LYS A 92 17.83 24.51 -8.98
C LYS A 92 17.46 23.34 -8.06
N HIS A 93 17.96 23.35 -6.83
CA HIS A 93 17.66 22.29 -5.87
C HIS A 93 16.14 22.06 -5.78
N PRO A 94 15.70 20.80 -5.61
CA PRO A 94 14.30 20.48 -5.41
C PRO A 94 13.71 21.35 -4.30
N LYS A 95 12.66 22.13 -4.59
CA LYS A 95 11.93 22.90 -3.55
C LYS A 95 10.99 22.03 -2.72
N LEU A 96 11.19 20.72 -2.73
CA LEU A 96 10.42 19.77 -1.92
C LEU A 96 10.91 19.85 -0.47
N PRO A 97 10.05 19.55 0.52
CA PRO A 97 10.48 19.42 1.90
C PRO A 97 11.36 18.18 2.02
N HIS A 98 12.31 18.26 2.92
CA HIS A 98 13.05 17.08 3.35
C HIS A 98 12.10 16.01 3.89
N LEU A 99 12.39 14.74 3.59
CA LEU A 99 11.70 13.61 4.18
C LEU A 99 11.90 13.62 5.69
N GLN A 100 10.81 13.62 6.46
CA GLN A 100 10.82 13.50 7.91
C GLN A 100 10.52 12.06 8.34
N ASP A 101 11.57 11.31 8.65
CA ASP A 101 11.55 9.88 8.98
C ASP A 101 10.52 9.38 10.00
N GLU A 102 10.06 10.26 10.90
CA GLU A 102 9.13 9.93 11.98
C GLU A 102 7.69 10.37 11.69
N LYS A 103 7.49 11.29 10.74
CA LYS A 103 6.20 11.94 10.48
C LYS A 103 5.63 11.66 9.10
N ASP A 104 6.50 11.45 8.11
CA ASP A 104 6.10 11.24 6.73
C ASP A 104 5.97 9.74 6.43
N ASP A 105 4.91 9.37 5.73
CA ASP A 105 4.84 8.06 5.08
C ASP A 105 5.77 8.08 3.86
N LEU A 106 6.83 7.28 3.90
CA LEU A 106 7.84 7.24 2.83
C LEU A 106 7.23 6.88 1.48
N ASP A 107 6.21 6.01 1.42
CA ASP A 107 5.62 5.57 0.15
C ASP A 107 4.87 6.74 -0.53
N ILE A 108 4.11 7.48 0.29
CA ILE A 108 3.40 8.69 -0.14
C ILE A 108 4.42 9.76 -0.54
N TRP A 109 5.45 9.98 0.28
CA TRP A 109 6.47 10.99 0.02
C TRP A 109 7.26 10.71 -1.27
N LEU A 110 7.64 9.46 -1.53
CA LEU A 110 8.29 9.06 -2.77
C LEU A 110 7.36 9.27 -3.97
N THR A 111 6.08 8.92 -3.85
CA THR A 111 5.09 9.18 -4.91
C THR A 111 4.98 10.68 -5.23
N ILE A 112 5.04 11.54 -4.20
CA ILE A 112 5.07 12.99 -4.41
C ILE A 112 6.33 13.42 -5.14
N PHE A 113 7.49 12.93 -4.71
CA PHE A 113 8.76 13.21 -5.35
C PHE A 113 8.72 12.86 -6.85
N GLU A 114 8.20 11.67 -7.19
CA GLU A 114 8.06 11.21 -8.58
C GLU A 114 7.15 12.13 -9.38
N ARG A 115 5.94 12.44 -8.87
CA ARG A 115 5.01 13.37 -9.54
C ARG A 115 5.59 14.77 -9.71
N PHE A 116 6.34 15.25 -8.73
CA PHE A 116 7.00 16.55 -8.79
C PHE A 116 8.10 16.56 -9.84
N ALA A 117 8.94 15.52 -9.88
CA ALA A 117 10.01 15.38 -10.85
C ALA A 117 9.46 15.26 -12.29
N GLU A 118 8.38 14.50 -12.48
CA GLU A 118 7.66 14.39 -13.75
C GLU A 118 7.04 15.74 -14.18
N SER A 119 6.36 16.42 -13.26
CA SER A 119 5.73 17.73 -13.55
C SER A 119 6.76 18.80 -13.92
N ASN A 120 7.99 18.69 -13.42
CA ASN A 120 9.10 19.58 -13.77
C ASN A 120 9.98 19.04 -14.91
N SER A 121 9.58 17.94 -15.56
CA SER A 121 10.30 17.32 -16.68
C SER A 121 11.77 17.00 -16.37
N TRP A 122 12.05 16.50 -15.16
CA TRP A 122 13.40 16.11 -14.78
C TRP A 122 13.83 14.82 -15.47
N SER A 123 15.07 14.78 -15.97
CA SER A 123 15.66 13.55 -16.51
C SER A 123 15.91 12.54 -15.39
N ARG A 124 15.65 11.26 -15.67
CA ARG A 124 15.73 10.16 -14.69
C ARG A 124 17.11 10.06 -14.03
N ASP A 125 18.17 10.36 -14.77
CA ASP A 125 19.55 10.38 -14.26
C ASP A 125 19.78 11.42 -13.13
N LYS A 126 18.92 12.44 -13.05
CA LYS A 126 18.98 13.49 -12.01
C LYS A 126 18.07 13.20 -10.83
N TRP A 127 17.22 12.18 -10.89
CA TRP A 127 16.29 11.88 -9.81
C TRP A 127 17.04 11.40 -8.58
N SER A 128 18.06 10.56 -8.74
CA SER A 128 18.80 10.02 -7.59
C SER A 128 19.56 11.10 -6.82
N SER A 129 20.29 11.97 -7.51
CA SER A 129 21.02 13.08 -6.89
C SER A 129 20.08 14.11 -6.25
N SER A 130 18.93 14.38 -6.89
CA SER A 130 17.89 15.25 -6.34
C SER A 130 17.20 14.66 -5.11
N LEU A 131 16.92 13.35 -5.14
CA LEU A 131 16.34 12.62 -4.03
C LEU A 131 17.28 12.68 -2.82
N CYS A 132 18.57 12.38 -3.01
CA CYS A 132 19.59 12.41 -1.95
C CYS A 132 19.61 13.75 -1.20
N ALA A 133 19.49 14.88 -1.90
CA ALA A 133 19.46 16.20 -1.29
C ALA A 133 18.24 16.43 -0.36
N LEU A 134 17.18 15.64 -0.53
CA LEU A 134 15.94 15.73 0.24
C LEU A 134 15.83 14.67 1.35
N LEU A 135 16.70 13.65 1.35
CA LEU A 135 16.71 12.64 2.40
C LEU A 135 17.35 13.21 3.67
N THR A 136 16.86 12.77 4.82
CA THR A 136 17.49 13.06 6.12
C THR A 136 17.55 11.79 6.97
N GLY A 137 18.29 11.83 8.08
CA GLY A 137 18.31 10.76 9.07
C GLY A 137 18.60 9.36 8.49
N ARG A 138 17.71 8.41 8.77
CA ARG A 138 17.83 6.99 8.40
C ARG A 138 17.77 6.77 6.89
N ALA A 139 17.06 7.62 6.15
CA ALA A 139 17.02 7.55 4.69
C ALA A 139 18.36 7.96 4.08
N LEU A 140 18.96 9.04 4.57
CA LEU A 140 20.27 9.50 4.10
C LEU A 140 21.37 8.49 4.46
N ASP A 141 21.32 7.91 5.66
CA ASP A 141 22.20 6.80 6.06
C ASP A 141 22.06 5.59 5.13
N CYS A 142 20.84 5.29 4.66
CA CYS A 142 20.60 4.22 3.71
C CYS A 142 21.25 4.52 2.35
N TYR A 143 21.10 5.75 1.86
CA TYR A 143 21.72 6.20 0.62
C TYR A 143 23.26 6.10 0.70
N GLY A 144 23.86 6.55 1.81
CA GLY A 144 25.32 6.52 2.01
C GLY A 144 25.95 5.12 2.06
N ARG A 145 25.15 4.07 2.27
CA ARG A 145 25.61 2.66 2.27
C ARG A 145 25.56 1.99 0.90
N LEU A 146 24.97 2.64 -0.11
CA LEU A 146 24.91 2.13 -1.46
C LEU A 146 26.25 2.32 -2.17
N SER A 147 26.58 1.44 -3.12
CA SER A 147 27.73 1.66 -3.99
C SER A 147 27.51 2.86 -4.90
N SER A 148 28.58 3.46 -5.43
CA SER A 148 28.48 4.61 -6.34
C SER A 148 27.56 4.35 -7.55
N GLU A 149 27.60 3.13 -8.10
CA GLU A 149 26.73 2.72 -9.21
C GLU A 149 25.26 2.58 -8.78
N GLN A 150 25.00 2.07 -7.57
CA GLN A 150 23.65 1.95 -7.03
C GLN A 150 23.06 3.31 -6.66
N ALA A 151 23.88 4.22 -6.15
CA ALA A 151 23.48 5.55 -5.74
C ALA A 151 23.17 6.48 -6.93
N GLN A 152 23.60 6.15 -8.15
CA GLN A 152 23.22 6.92 -9.35
C GLN A 152 21.89 6.45 -9.95
N ASP A 153 21.43 5.25 -9.61
CA ASP A 153 20.20 4.65 -10.12
C ASP A 153 19.05 4.88 -9.15
N TYR A 154 18.09 5.72 -9.55
CA TYR A 154 16.91 6.03 -8.75
C TYR A 154 16.13 4.78 -8.33
N ASP A 155 15.96 3.81 -9.23
CA ASP A 155 15.15 2.63 -8.93
C ASP A 155 15.82 1.79 -7.83
N LYS A 156 17.16 1.71 -7.82
CA LYS A 156 17.93 1.02 -6.77
C LYS A 156 17.89 1.78 -5.45
N VAL A 157 17.99 3.10 -5.48
CA VAL A 157 17.85 3.94 -4.26
C VAL A 157 16.46 3.80 -3.67
N LYS A 158 15.41 3.88 -4.50
CA LYS A 158 14.01 3.67 -4.09
C LYS A 158 13.84 2.31 -3.42
N GLN A 159 14.34 1.24 -4.04
CA GLN A 159 14.27 -0.10 -3.46
C GLN A 159 14.99 -0.21 -2.11
N ALA A 160 16.16 0.40 -1.97
CA ALA A 160 16.92 0.41 -0.72
C ALA A 160 16.18 1.16 0.39
N LEU A 161 15.60 2.32 0.07
CA LEU A 161 14.78 3.09 1.00
C LEU A 161 13.52 2.31 1.40
N MET A 162 12.77 1.76 0.44
CA MET A 162 11.60 0.93 0.73
C MET A 162 11.95 -0.25 1.65
N LYS A 163 13.08 -0.91 1.41
CA LYS A 163 13.58 -2.00 2.28
C LYS A 163 13.91 -1.49 3.69
N ARG A 164 14.54 -0.33 3.81
CA ARG A 164 14.94 0.25 5.10
C ARG A 164 13.74 0.67 5.97
N TYR A 165 12.63 1.08 5.35
CA TYR A 165 11.41 1.54 6.02
C TYR A 165 10.33 0.45 6.11
N ASP A 166 10.70 -0.80 5.85
CA ASP A 166 9.78 -1.93 5.90
C ASP A 166 8.55 -1.75 4.98
N LEU A 167 8.73 -1.07 3.84
CA LEU A 167 7.77 -1.02 2.73
C LEU A 167 7.99 -2.23 1.81
N THR A 168 8.06 -3.42 2.42
CA THR A 168 8.24 -4.71 1.74
C THR A 168 7.10 -5.64 2.15
N LYS A 169 6.93 -6.77 1.44
CA LYS A 169 5.95 -7.79 1.84
C LYS A 169 6.07 -8.16 3.33
N ASP A 170 7.29 -8.39 3.81
CA ASP A 170 7.55 -8.78 5.20
C ASP A 170 7.40 -7.61 6.18
N GLY A 171 7.66 -6.39 5.72
CA GLY A 171 7.46 -5.19 6.52
C GLY A 171 5.98 -4.89 6.76
N TYR A 172 5.16 -4.93 5.72
CA TYR A 172 3.69 -4.79 5.85
C TYR A 172 3.06 -5.93 6.63
N ARG A 173 3.56 -7.16 6.46
CA ARG A 173 3.21 -8.31 7.31
C ARG A 173 3.46 -8.02 8.78
N ARG A 174 4.68 -7.56 9.14
CA ARG A 174 5.02 -7.22 10.54
C ARG A 174 4.11 -6.11 11.07
N LYS A 175 3.87 -5.06 10.29
CA LYS A 175 2.94 -3.97 10.65
C LYS A 175 1.53 -4.51 10.92
N PHE A 176 1.01 -5.37 10.05
CA PHE A 176 -0.29 -6.03 10.24
C PHE A 176 -0.35 -6.84 11.55
N ARG A 177 0.65 -7.70 11.81
CA ARG A 177 0.67 -8.58 13.00
C ARG A 177 0.89 -7.83 14.33
N SER A 178 1.62 -6.71 14.30
CA SER A 178 2.08 -6.02 15.51
C SER A 178 1.42 -4.66 15.76
N CYS A 179 0.55 -4.20 14.85
CA CYS A 179 -0.11 -2.91 15.01
C CYS A 179 -0.98 -2.87 16.28
N LYS A 180 -0.99 -1.68 16.91
CA LYS A 180 -1.82 -1.35 18.06
C LYS A 180 -2.52 -0.01 17.81
N PRO A 181 -3.68 0.23 18.41
CA PRO A 181 -4.34 1.53 18.34
C PRO A 181 -3.39 2.63 18.81
N ALA A 182 -3.30 3.72 18.04
CA ALA A 182 -2.57 4.90 18.45
C ALA A 182 -3.38 5.73 19.46
N GLU A 183 -2.68 6.56 20.25
CA GLU A 183 -3.33 7.43 21.22
C GLU A 183 -4.23 8.44 20.50
N GLY A 184 -5.53 8.43 20.80
CA GLY A 184 -6.54 9.26 20.14
C GLY A 184 -7.05 8.73 18.77
N GLU A 185 -6.63 7.54 18.33
CA GLU A 185 -7.14 6.92 17.11
C GLU A 185 -8.53 6.31 17.34
N SER A 186 -9.49 6.62 16.46
CA SER A 186 -10.82 6.01 16.53
C SER A 186 -10.79 4.54 16.08
N PRO A 187 -11.72 3.69 16.56
CA PRO A 187 -11.79 2.28 16.15
C PRO A 187 -11.89 2.10 14.63
N ASP A 188 -12.69 2.93 13.95
CA ASP A 188 -12.83 2.87 12.49
C ASP A 188 -11.51 3.17 11.76
N MET A 189 -10.76 4.17 12.24
CA MET A 189 -9.45 4.53 11.69
C MET A 189 -8.42 3.42 11.90
N PHE A 190 -8.45 2.77 13.07
CA PHE A 190 -7.57 1.64 13.33
C PHE A 190 -7.90 0.44 12.44
N ILE A 191 -9.19 0.12 12.24
CA ILE A 191 -9.62 -0.95 11.32
C ILE A 191 -9.14 -0.66 9.90
N VAL A 192 -9.35 0.57 9.41
CA VAL A 192 -8.87 0.98 8.08
C VAL A 192 -7.36 0.76 7.97
N ARG A 193 -6.59 1.18 8.97
CA ARG A 193 -5.13 1.01 8.99
C ARG A 193 -4.69 -0.46 8.97
N ILE A 194 -5.36 -1.33 9.73
CA ILE A 194 -5.12 -2.79 9.70
C ILE A 194 -5.39 -3.34 8.29
N VAL A 195 -6.53 -2.97 7.69
CA VAL A 195 -6.92 -3.43 6.36
C VAL A 195 -5.90 -2.97 5.32
N THR A 196 -5.44 -1.71 5.38
CA THR A 196 -4.39 -1.19 4.50
C THR A 196 -3.11 -2.02 4.60
N TYR A 197 -2.64 -2.34 5.81
CA TYR A 197 -1.44 -3.17 5.95
C TYR A 197 -1.61 -4.58 5.36
N LEU A 198 -2.80 -5.18 5.53
CA LEU A 198 -3.11 -6.48 4.96
C LEU A 198 -3.15 -6.43 3.42
N ASP A 199 -3.83 -5.44 2.85
CA ASP A 199 -3.92 -5.27 1.40
C ASP A 199 -2.55 -5.03 0.76
N SER A 200 -1.73 -4.16 1.35
CA SER A 200 -0.34 -3.93 0.89
C SER A 200 0.51 -5.18 1.01
N TRP A 201 0.34 -5.99 2.07
CA TRP A 201 1.05 -7.26 2.20
C TRP A 201 0.64 -8.26 1.10
N ILE A 202 -0.66 -8.40 0.82
CA ILE A 202 -1.17 -9.30 -0.23
C ILE A 202 -0.65 -8.88 -1.61
N GLU A 203 -0.72 -7.58 -1.91
CA GLU A 203 -0.31 -7.01 -3.19
C GLU A 203 1.20 -7.18 -3.43
N LEU A 204 2.04 -6.83 -2.45
CA LEU A 204 3.49 -7.00 -2.55
C LEU A 204 3.92 -8.47 -2.54
N SER A 205 3.11 -9.37 -1.99
CA SER A 205 3.32 -10.82 -2.06
C SER A 205 2.90 -11.41 -3.41
N ARG A 206 2.38 -10.59 -4.35
CA ARG A 206 1.85 -11.01 -5.66
C ARG A 206 0.88 -12.19 -5.55
N THR A 207 0.14 -12.23 -4.43
CA THR A 207 -0.79 -13.32 -4.14
C THR A 207 -2.14 -12.97 -4.71
N GLU A 208 -2.73 -13.89 -5.47
CA GLU A 208 -4.09 -13.73 -5.99
C GLU A 208 -5.09 -13.56 -4.83
N LYS A 209 -6.05 -12.65 -4.99
CA LYS A 209 -7.07 -12.38 -3.95
C LYS A 209 -8.19 -13.44 -3.94
N SER A 210 -7.82 -14.71 -3.98
CA SER A 210 -8.72 -15.85 -3.82
C SER A 210 -8.58 -16.45 -2.42
N TYR A 211 -9.65 -17.03 -1.89
CA TYR A 211 -9.63 -17.62 -0.55
C TYR A 211 -8.49 -18.63 -0.37
N GLU A 212 -8.30 -19.54 -1.33
CA GLU A 212 -7.23 -20.54 -1.27
C GLU A 212 -5.84 -19.91 -1.29
N LYS A 213 -5.61 -18.88 -2.12
CA LYS A 213 -4.28 -18.25 -2.19
C LYS A 213 -3.97 -17.38 -0.98
N LEU A 214 -4.98 -16.77 -0.36
CA LEU A 214 -4.83 -16.07 0.90
C LEU A 214 -4.56 -17.05 2.06
N LYS A 215 -5.25 -18.20 2.08
CA LYS A 215 -4.97 -19.28 3.02
C LYS A 215 -3.54 -19.79 2.87
N ASP A 216 -3.10 -20.07 1.64
CA ASP A 216 -1.71 -20.48 1.34
C ASP A 216 -0.69 -19.45 1.81
N LEU A 217 -0.98 -18.15 1.65
CA LEU A 217 -0.11 -17.06 2.09
C LEU A 217 0.07 -17.09 3.61
N ILE A 218 -1.02 -17.19 4.37
CA ILE A 218 -1.01 -17.22 5.83
C ILE A 218 -0.34 -18.50 6.36
N VAL A 219 -0.62 -19.65 5.75
CA VAL A 219 -0.01 -20.93 6.19
C VAL A 219 1.50 -20.95 5.91
N ARG A 220 1.93 -20.50 4.73
CA ARG A 220 3.37 -20.37 4.41
C ARG A 220 4.06 -19.43 5.38
N GLU A 221 3.44 -18.32 5.71
CA GLU A 221 3.97 -17.39 6.69
C GLU A 221 4.15 -18.02 8.07
N GLN A 222 3.11 -18.69 8.59
CA GLN A 222 3.17 -19.37 9.88
C GLN A 222 4.22 -20.49 9.91
N PHE A 223 4.39 -21.21 8.80
CA PHE A 223 5.43 -22.22 8.64
C PHE A 223 6.83 -21.61 8.68
N MET A 224 7.05 -20.52 7.93
CA MET A 224 8.34 -19.83 7.87
C MET A 224 8.73 -19.23 9.22
N ASP A 225 7.77 -18.74 10.00
CA ASP A 225 8.01 -18.19 11.34
C ASP A 225 8.24 -19.29 12.40
N ALA A 226 7.78 -20.53 12.14
CA ALA A 226 8.01 -21.69 13.01
C ALA A 226 9.29 -22.48 12.66
N CYS A 227 9.89 -22.25 11.49
CA CYS A 227 11.12 -22.93 11.07
C CYS A 227 12.37 -22.34 11.75
N PRO A 228 13.38 -23.18 12.06
CA PRO A 228 14.71 -22.70 12.47
C PRO A 228 15.31 -21.72 11.45
N GLU A 229 16.04 -20.69 11.90
CA GLU A 229 16.55 -19.60 11.04
C GLU A 229 17.36 -20.09 9.83
N ASP A 230 18.15 -21.16 10.00
CA ASP A 230 18.99 -21.73 8.94
C ASP A 230 18.15 -22.29 7.78
N LEU A 231 17.00 -22.90 8.10
CA LEU A 231 16.04 -23.40 7.11
C LEU A 231 15.21 -22.26 6.53
N ALA A 232 14.74 -21.33 7.36
CA ALA A 232 13.94 -20.19 6.92
C ALA A 232 14.70 -19.25 5.96
N THR A 233 16.02 -19.15 6.09
CA THR A 233 16.88 -18.38 5.18
C THR A 233 17.03 -19.09 3.83
N SER A 234 17.33 -20.40 3.84
CA SER A 234 17.43 -21.21 2.62
C SER A 234 16.10 -21.29 1.84
N LEU A 235 14.97 -21.34 2.55
CA LEU A 235 13.63 -21.40 1.94
C LEU A 235 13.15 -20.03 1.43
N ARG A 236 13.58 -18.92 2.03
CA ARG A 236 13.34 -17.55 1.52
C ARG A 236 14.04 -17.29 0.20
N GLU A 237 15.25 -17.83 0.01
CA GLU A 237 16.01 -17.69 -1.23
C GLU A 237 15.44 -18.53 -2.39
N LYS A 238 14.75 -19.63 -2.08
CA LYS A 238 14.25 -20.59 -3.08
C LYS A 238 12.83 -20.31 -3.60
N ASP A 239 12.17 -19.27 -3.10
CA ASP A 239 10.79 -18.86 -3.46
C ASP A 239 9.87 -20.09 -3.63
N LEU A 240 9.67 -20.84 -2.54
CA LEU A 240 9.02 -22.16 -2.54
C LEU A 240 7.77 -22.20 -3.44
N PRO A 241 7.76 -23.05 -4.48
CA PRO A 241 6.55 -23.30 -5.25
C PRO A 241 5.55 -24.04 -4.34
N ARG A 242 4.32 -23.51 -4.32
CA ARG A 242 3.01 -24.05 -3.89
C ARG A 242 3.01 -25.19 -2.85
N LEU A 243 2.16 -25.03 -1.83
CA LEU A 243 1.74 -26.12 -0.95
C LEU A 243 0.79 -27.08 -1.70
N GLU A 244 1.29 -27.79 -2.70
CA GLU A 244 0.68 -28.99 -3.30
C GLU A 244 1.77 -30.01 -3.63
#